data_AF-A0A968G675-F1
#
_entry.id   AF-A0A968G675-F1
#
_cell.length_a   1.000
_cell.length_b   1.000
_cell.length_c   1.000
_cell.angle_alpha   90.00
_cell.angle_beta   90.00
_cell.angle_gamma   90.00
#
_symmetry.space_group_name_H-M   'P 1'
#
loop_
_entity.id
_entity.type
_entity.pdbx_description
1 polymer ?
#
loop_
_entity_poly.entity_id
_entity_poly.type
_entity_poly.pdbx_seq_one_letter_code
_entity_poly.pdbx_strand_id
1 'polypeptide(L)'
;MRRFIGETIRVETQLPPTPLWVPGDKAALEQVLLNLCINARDAMADGAGTLSLAVAETQWPGGSMGHAGEWLPAGAYAVLTVRDS
;
A
#
# COMPACT_ATOMS: atom_id res chain seq x y z
N MET A 1 -7.54 -3.64 11.85
CA MET A 1 -7.60 -4.15 10.45
C MET A 1 -8.54 -5.34 10.27
N ARG A 2 -8.34 -6.50 10.93
CA ARG A 2 -9.21 -7.70 10.74
C ARG A 2 -10.73 -7.44 10.80
N ARG A 3 -11.19 -6.59 11.72
CA ARG A 3 -12.61 -6.26 11.90
C ARG A 3 -13.22 -5.39 10.80
N PHE A 4 -12.41 -4.72 9.98
CA PHE A 4 -12.87 -3.90 8.85
C PHE A 4 -12.79 -4.62 7.51
N ILE A 5 -11.91 -5.61 7.39
CA ILE A 5 -11.70 -6.33 6.14
C ILE A 5 -12.71 -7.49 6.02
N GLY A 6 -13.14 -8.11 7.12
CA GLY A 6 -14.08 -9.23 7.11
C GLY A 6 -13.37 -10.57 7.35
N GLU A 7 -14.09 -11.54 7.91
CA GLU A 7 -13.50 -12.83 8.35
C GLU A 7 -13.14 -13.76 7.18
N THR A 8 -13.74 -13.52 6.01
CA THR A 8 -13.59 -14.32 4.78
C THR A 8 -12.41 -13.91 3.91
N ILE A 9 -11.66 -12.87 4.30
CA ILE A 9 -10.52 -12.37 3.54
C ILE A 9 -9.22 -12.78 4.20
N ARG A 10 -8.39 -13.48 3.42
CA ARG A 10 -7.02 -13.79 3.80
C ARG A 10 -6.14 -12.57 3.57
N VAL A 11 -5.36 -12.20 4.59
CA VAL A 11 -4.39 -11.10 4.47
C VAL A 11 -3.00 -11.70 4.47
N GLU A 12 -2.23 -11.40 3.43
CA GLU A 12 -0.84 -11.83 3.28
C GLU A 12 0.07 -10.59 3.20
N THR A 13 1.26 -10.69 3.79
CA THR A 13 2.21 -9.59 3.85
C THR A 13 3.58 -10.00 3.32
N GLN A 14 4.15 -9.19 2.45
CA GLN A 14 5.52 -9.32 1.94
C GLN A 14 6.30 -8.07 2.37
N LEU A 15 7.09 -8.23 3.43
CA LEU A 15 7.84 -7.13 4.03
C LEU A 15 9.34 -7.33 3.79
N PRO A 16 10.11 -6.25 3.57
CA PRO A 16 11.55 -6.36 3.47
C PRO A 16 12.15 -6.80 4.82
N PRO A 17 13.30 -7.50 4.81
CA PRO A 17 13.95 -7.96 6.05
C PRO A 17 14.45 -6.79 6.91
N THR A 18 14.65 -5.62 6.31
CA THR A 18 15.03 -4.38 7.00
C THR A 18 13.92 -3.34 6.82
N PRO A 19 13.53 -2.59 7.87
CA PRO A 19 12.52 -1.55 7.75
C PRO A 19 12.95 -0.43 6.80
N LEU A 20 12.03 0.01 5.95
CA LEU A 20 12.18 1.23 5.17
C LEU A 20 11.62 2.41 5.96
N TRP A 21 12.42 3.46 6.13
CA TRP A 21 12.02 4.67 6.84
C TRP A 21 11.68 5.75 5.84
N VAL A 22 10.49 6.34 5.99
CA VAL A 22 10.02 7.45 5.16
C VAL A 22 9.57 8.62 6.05
N PRO A 23 9.80 9.88 5.63
CA PRO A 23 9.24 11.04 6.33
C PRO A 23 7.73 11.12 6.08
N GLY A 24 6.95 11.44 7.11
CA GLY A 24 5.52 11.67 6.97
C GLY A 24 4.74 11.49 8.26
N ASP A 25 3.42 11.68 8.15
CA ASP A 25 2.47 11.40 9.23
C ASP A 25 2.03 9.92 9.18
N LYS A 26 2.32 9.20 10.25
CA LYS A 26 1.92 7.80 10.43
C LYS A 26 0.40 7.61 10.30
N ALA A 27 -0.40 8.48 10.91
CA ALA A 27 -1.85 8.37 10.90
C ALA A 27 -2.41 8.55 9.48
N ALA A 28 -1.84 9.48 8.71
CA ALA A 28 -2.22 9.68 7.31
C ALA A 28 -1.90 8.44 6.45
N LEU A 29 -0.73 7.83 6.64
CA LEU A 29 -0.36 6.60 5.92
C LEU A 29 -1.27 5.42 6.30
N GLU A 30 -1.59 5.26 7.58
CA GLU A 30 -2.53 4.23 8.05
C GLU A 30 -3.92 4.41 7.42
N GLN A 31 -4.40 5.64 7.31
CA GLN A 31 -5.68 5.94 6.66
C GLN A 31 -5.67 5.60 5.16
N VAL A 32 -4.61 5.97 4.44
CA VAL A 32 -4.46 5.60 3.02
C VAL A 32 -4.48 4.09 2.85
N LEU A 33 -3.73 3.36 3.67
CA LEU A 33 -3.68 1.91 3.61
C LEU A 33 -5.05 1.28 3.90
N LEU A 34 -5.78 1.78 4.90
CA LEU A 34 -7.13 1.31 5.20
C LEU A 34 -8.10 1.52 4.03
N ASN A 35 -8.06 2.70 3.40
CA ASN A 35 -8.90 3.00 2.25
C ASN A 35 -8.60 2.07 1.07
N LEU A 36 -7.33 1.80 0.80
CA LEU A 36 -6.94 0.85 -0.25
C LEU A 36 -7.42 -0.58 0.07
N CYS A 37 -7.30 -1.04 1.32
CA CYS A 37 -7.81 -2.34 1.72
C CYS A 37 -9.33 -2.46 1.60
N ILE A 38 -10.06 -1.39 1.92
CA ILE A 38 -11.52 -1.34 1.79
C ILE A 38 -11.90 -1.41 0.31
N ASN A 39 -11.27 -0.59 -0.55
CA ASN A 39 -11.53 -0.59 -1.99
C ASN A 39 -11.23 -1.96 -2.62
N ALA A 40 -10.13 -2.59 -2.19
CA ALA A 40 -9.72 -3.91 -2.66
C ALA A 40 -10.70 -5.02 -2.20
N ARG A 41 -11.23 -4.93 -0.97
CA ARG A 41 -12.33 -5.79 -0.50
C ARG A 41 -13.58 -5.63 -1.35
N ASP A 42 -13.99 -4.39 -1.59
CA ASP A 42 -15.24 -4.09 -2.30
C ASP A 42 -15.18 -4.52 -3.78
N ALA A 43 -13.97 -4.66 -4.34
CA ALA A 43 -13.73 -5.20 -5.68
C ALA A 43 -13.82 -6.74 -5.77
N MET A 44 -13.66 -7.47 -4.65
CA MET A 44 -13.69 -8.93 -4.65
C MET A 44 -15.12 -9.47 -4.73
N ALA A 45 -15.33 -10.42 -5.65
CA ALA A 45 -16.62 -11.12 -5.80
C ALA A 45 -16.97 -11.85 -4.49
N ASP A 46 -18.23 -11.75 -4.06
CA ASP A 46 -18.78 -12.38 -2.85
C ASP A 46 -18.10 -11.98 -1.52
N GLY A 47 -17.22 -10.98 -1.52
CA GLY A 47 -16.53 -10.48 -0.32
C GLY A 47 -15.51 -11.47 0.27
N ALA A 48 -15.01 -12.42 -0.54
CA ALA A 48 -13.99 -13.39 -0.16
C ALA A 48 -12.81 -13.34 -1.14
N GLY A 49 -11.61 -13.65 -0.64
CA GLY A 49 -10.40 -13.65 -1.45
C GLY A 49 -9.15 -13.36 -0.64
N THR A 50 -8.08 -12.93 -1.33
CA THR A 50 -6.79 -12.64 -0.70
C THR A 50 -6.38 -11.19 -0.94
N LEU A 51 -6.16 -10.45 0.14
CA LEU A 51 -5.47 -9.16 0.12
C LEU A 51 -3.99 -9.36 0.38
N SER A 52 -3.18 -9.04 -0.62
CA SER A 52 -1.72 -9.02 -0.52
C SER A 52 -1.22 -7.60 -0.29
N LEU A 53 -0.45 -7.43 0.78
CA LEU A 53 0.23 -6.18 1.15
C LEU A 53 1.73 -6.38 0.96
N ALA A 54 2.38 -5.55 0.16
CA ALA A 54 3.82 -5.62 -0.04
C ALA A 54 4.51 -4.28 0.17
N VAL A 55 5.72 -4.32 0.69
CA VAL A 55 6.62 -3.17 0.81
C VAL A 55 7.93 -3.49 0.12
N ALA A 56 8.41 -2.59 -0.72
CA ALA A 56 9.70 -2.73 -1.40
C ALA A 56 10.38 -1.37 -1.57
N GLU A 57 11.71 -1.38 -1.69
CA GLU A 57 12.45 -0.22 -2.17
C GLU A 57 12.52 -0.26 -3.70
N THR A 58 12.38 0.91 -4.34
CA THR A 58 12.62 1.06 -5.78
C THR A 58 13.49 2.29 -6.03
N GLN A 59 14.25 2.26 -7.12
CA GLN A 59 14.93 3.44 -7.63
C GLN A 59 14.02 4.14 -8.63
N TRP A 60 13.63 5.36 -8.31
CA TRP A 60 12.85 6.20 -9.20
C TRP A 60 13.77 7.04 -10.08
N PRO A 61 13.57 7.06 -11.41
CA PRO A 61 14.42 7.82 -12.32
C PRO A 61 14.22 9.33 -12.23
N GLY A 62 13.19 9.79 -11.49
CA GLY A 62 12.79 11.19 -11.45
C GLY A 62 12.01 11.62 -12.68
N GLY A 63 11.63 12.90 -12.73
CA GLY A 63 11.01 13.47 -13.92
C GLY A 63 9.58 12.97 -14.16
N SER A 64 8.87 12.61 -13.10
CA SER A 64 7.42 12.43 -13.12
C SER A 64 6.75 13.46 -12.22
N MET A 65 5.55 13.88 -12.61
CA MET A 65 4.73 14.77 -11.80
C MET A 65 3.98 13.93 -10.76
N GLY A 66 4.27 14.18 -9.49
CA GLY A 66 3.58 13.57 -8.37
C GLY A 66 2.14 14.07 -8.25
N HIS A 67 1.35 13.36 -7.46
CA HIS A 67 -0.08 13.67 -7.29
C HIS A 67 -0.34 15.05 -6.64
N ALA A 68 0.64 15.60 -5.92
CA ALA A 68 0.61 16.94 -5.35
C ALA A 68 0.96 18.05 -6.36
N GLY A 69 1.23 17.71 -7.63
CA GLY A 69 1.65 18.67 -8.66
C GLY A 69 3.14 19.03 -8.60
N GLU A 70 3.93 18.33 -7.80
CA GLU A 70 5.37 18.53 -7.65
C GLU A 70 6.15 17.51 -8.48
N TRP A 71 7.32 17.90 -8.99
CA TRP A 71 8.21 16.97 -9.68
C TRP A 71 8.88 16.05 -8.67
N LEU A 72 8.75 14.73 -8.90
CA LEU A 72 9.44 13.73 -8.09
C LEU A 72 10.91 13.67 -8.51
N PRO A 73 11.87 13.92 -7.59
CA PRO A 73 13.28 13.77 -7.88
C PRO A 73 13.66 12.30 -8.07
N ALA A 74 14.78 12.07 -8.75
CA ALA A 74 15.38 10.74 -8.83
C ALA A 74 15.88 10.30 -7.45
N GLY A 75 15.80 9.00 -7.14
CA GLY A 75 16.32 8.45 -5.89
C GLY A 75 15.61 7.19 -5.40
N ALA A 76 15.91 6.81 -4.15
CA ALA A 76 15.28 5.66 -3.50
C ALA A 76 13.89 6.03 -2.95
N TYR A 77 12.89 5.21 -3.26
CA TYR A 77 11.52 5.35 -2.77
C TYR A 77 11.04 4.03 -2.17
N ALA A 78 10.27 4.13 -1.08
CA ALA A 78 9.48 3.00 -0.60
C ALA A 78 8.19 2.90 -1.42
N VAL A 79 7.88 1.70 -1.86
CA VAL A 79 6.65 1.35 -2.57
C VAL A 79 5.80 0.51 -1.64
N LEU A 80 4.57 0.97 -1.39
CA LEU A 80 3.53 0.20 -0.73
C LEU A 80 2.56 -0.30 -1.82
N THR A 81 2.39 -1.62 -1.90
CA THR A 81 1.50 -2.27 -2.85
C THR A 81 0.35 -2.94 -2.11
N VAL A 82 -0.87 -2.70 -2.57
CA VAL A 82 -2.09 -3.39 -2.13
C VAL A 82 -2.68 -4.09 -3.35
N ARG A 83 -2.93 -5.38 -3.25
CA ARG A 83 -3.47 -6.20 -4.34
C ARG A 83 -4.57 -7.12 -3.82
N ASP A 84 -5.69 -7.17 -4.52
CA ASP A 84 -6.76 -8.17 -4.36
C ASP A 84 -6.65 -9.31 -5.40
N SER A 85 -7.22 -10.46 -5.04
CA SER A 85 -7.39 -11.63 -5.91
C SER A 85 -8.47 -12.57 -5.38
#